data_AF-A0A7J5E314-F1
#
_entry.id   AF-A0A7J5E314-F1
#
_cell.length_a   1.000
_cell.length_b   1.000
_cell.length_c   1.000
_cell.angle_alpha   90.00
_cell.angle_beta   90.00
_cell.angle_gamma   90.00
#
_symmetry.space_group_name_H-M   'P 1'
#
loop_
_entity.id
_entity.type
_entity.pdbx_description
1 polymer ?
#
loop_
_entity_poly.entity_id
_entity_poly.type
_entity_poly.pdbx_seq_one_letter_code
_entity_poly.pdbx_strand_id
1 'polypeptide(L)'
;MAKKHQAWIHVGMPGAGDVIESALAHHHAALVELGVASVAQTTAESFRAAVEMTRSHKDWGIKRTDVEGQWSRLVRRAERARADLVFSQPLLATATPEQVALLVDALAAHRVHVVVTTGLDDEAATVARWSAACRKPERMHVLETDGLEPGEVWKAFGALVGFGTASLRLDAVPHAAAAFQSLPDALREVERLARRNASLEVRLEELDRKRRKLKRKLGQVA
;
A
#
# COMPACT_ATOMS: atom_id res chain seq x y z
N MET A 1 17.75 27.29 -1.56
CA MET A 1 16.42 26.65 -1.33
C MET A 1 16.66 25.29 -0.71
N ALA A 2 15.98 24.95 0.39
CA ALA A 2 16.11 23.62 0.99
C ALA A 2 15.72 22.53 -0.02
N LYS A 3 16.47 21.42 -0.04
CA LYS A 3 16.21 20.30 -0.95
C LYS A 3 14.84 19.71 -0.60
N LYS A 4 13.95 19.61 -1.58
CA LYS A 4 12.64 18.99 -1.44
C LYS A 4 12.81 17.47 -1.24
N HIS A 5 12.17 16.90 -0.22
CA HIS A 5 12.15 15.46 0.01
C HIS A 5 11.49 14.72 -1.16
N GLN A 6 11.94 13.49 -1.41
CA GLN A 6 11.35 12.60 -2.40
C GLN A 6 10.08 11.95 -1.86
N ALA A 7 9.11 11.66 -2.72
CA ALA A 7 7.99 10.79 -2.40
C ALA A 7 7.90 9.69 -3.45
N TRP A 8 8.11 8.45 -3.03
CA TRP A 8 8.12 7.27 -3.88
C TRP A 8 6.77 6.56 -3.76
N ILE A 9 6.03 6.50 -4.87
CA ILE A 9 4.77 5.77 -4.96
C ILE A 9 5.04 4.49 -5.75
N HIS A 10 4.92 3.36 -5.09
CA HIS A 10 4.96 2.06 -5.72
C HIS A 10 3.55 1.61 -6.13
N VAL A 11 3.43 1.25 -7.40
CA VAL A 11 2.22 0.76 -8.07
C VAL A 11 2.54 -0.63 -8.63
N GLY A 12 2.15 -1.67 -7.90
CA GLY A 12 2.49 -3.03 -8.29
C GLY A 12 1.43 -3.69 -9.16
N MET A 13 1.86 -4.41 -10.19
CA MET A 13 1.07 -5.49 -10.78
C MET A 13 1.14 -6.74 -9.90
N PRO A 14 0.12 -7.61 -9.92
CA PRO A 14 0.17 -8.90 -9.23
C PRO A 14 1.43 -9.69 -9.64
N GLY A 15 2.22 -10.12 -8.66
CA GLY A 15 3.52 -10.78 -8.90
C GLY A 15 4.52 -10.67 -7.76
N ALA A 16 5.80 -10.86 -8.05
CA ALA A 16 6.87 -10.87 -7.04
C ALA A 16 7.01 -9.52 -6.30
N GLY A 17 6.53 -8.41 -6.89
CA GLY A 17 6.45 -7.08 -6.28
C GLY A 17 5.44 -6.93 -5.15
N ASP A 18 4.49 -7.86 -4.98
CA ASP A 18 3.45 -7.79 -3.94
C ASP A 18 4.03 -7.74 -2.52
N VAL A 19 5.27 -8.22 -2.34
CA VAL A 19 5.96 -8.18 -1.05
C VAL A 19 6.32 -6.76 -0.59
N ILE A 20 6.40 -5.79 -1.49
CA ILE A 20 6.85 -4.42 -1.18
C ILE A 20 5.90 -3.75 -0.18
N GLU A 21 4.58 -3.89 -0.33
CA GLU A 21 3.62 -3.28 0.61
C GLU A 21 3.80 -3.81 2.04
N SER A 22 3.79 -5.13 2.20
CA SER A 22 3.87 -5.76 3.52
C SER A 22 5.24 -5.53 4.16
N ALA A 23 6.32 -5.56 3.37
CA ALA A 23 7.66 -5.25 3.86
C ALA A 23 7.77 -3.81 4.37
N LEU A 24 7.24 -2.83 3.62
CA LEU A 24 7.23 -1.42 4.04
C LEU A 24 6.42 -1.19 5.31
N ALA A 25 5.26 -1.83 5.44
CA ALA A 25 4.44 -1.73 6.64
C ALA A 25 5.12 -2.39 7.85
N HIS A 26 5.70 -3.58 7.67
CA HIS A 26 6.40 -4.29 8.74
C HIS A 26 7.64 -3.54 9.22
N HIS A 27 8.44 -3.01 8.30
CA HIS A 27 9.72 -2.33 8.58
C HIS A 27 9.58 -0.81 8.80
N HIS A 28 8.36 -0.28 8.94
CA HIS A 28 8.12 1.16 8.98
C HIS A 28 8.96 1.92 10.02
N ALA A 29 9.20 1.32 11.20
CA ALA A 29 10.00 1.92 12.25
C ALA A 29 11.50 1.94 11.90
N ALA A 30 12.02 0.85 11.34
CA ALA A 30 13.43 0.72 10.96
C ALA A 30 13.79 1.61 9.75
N LEU A 31 12.85 1.81 8.82
CA LEU A 31 13.04 2.68 7.66
C LEU A 31 13.31 4.14 8.05
N VAL A 32 12.72 4.62 9.15
CA VAL A 32 12.91 6.00 9.63
C VAL A 32 14.37 6.26 9.99
N GLU A 33 15.04 5.28 10.60
CA GLU A 33 16.48 5.34 10.90
C GLU A 33 17.34 5.38 9.64
N LEU A 34 16.81 4.94 8.50
CA LEU A 34 17.44 5.02 7.19
C LEU A 34 17.06 6.31 6.42
N GLY A 35 16.36 7.24 7.06
CA GLY A 35 15.94 8.51 6.46
C GLY A 35 14.74 8.41 5.51
N VAL A 36 14.00 7.30 5.55
CA VAL A 36 12.81 7.06 4.72
C VAL A 36 11.60 6.76 5.61
N ALA A 37 10.48 7.45 5.40
CA ALA A 37 9.24 7.17 6.09
C ALA A 37 8.28 6.35 5.22
N SER A 38 8.01 5.11 5.62
CA SER A 38 6.83 4.38 5.13
C SER A 38 5.58 5.04 5.71
N VAL A 39 4.79 5.72 4.86
CA VAL A 39 3.67 6.52 5.37
C VAL A 39 2.54 5.65 5.93
N ALA A 40 2.33 4.46 5.36
CA ALA A 40 1.42 3.45 5.90
C ALA A 40 2.18 2.53 6.85
N GLN A 41 1.75 2.47 8.11
CA GLN A 41 2.40 1.65 9.15
C GLN A 41 1.79 0.24 9.21
N THR A 42 0.69 0.02 8.50
CA THR A 42 0.02 -1.28 8.36
C THR A 42 -0.51 -1.41 6.93
N THR A 43 -0.63 -2.64 6.44
CA THR A 43 -1.27 -2.92 5.14
C THR A 43 -2.73 -2.46 5.09
N ALA A 44 -3.42 -2.45 6.22
CA ALA A 44 -4.78 -1.92 6.31
C ALA A 44 -4.85 -0.41 6.07
N GLU A 45 -3.83 0.36 6.46
CA GLU A 45 -3.77 1.80 6.18
C GLU A 45 -3.54 2.07 4.69
N SER A 46 -2.59 1.39 4.05
CA SER A 46 -2.33 1.51 2.61
C SER A 46 -3.54 1.08 1.78
N PHE A 47 -4.14 -0.06 2.11
CA PHE A 47 -5.34 -0.55 1.46
C PHE A 47 -6.49 0.46 1.53
N ARG A 48 -6.84 0.96 2.72
CA ARG A 48 -7.95 1.91 2.87
C ARG A 48 -7.69 3.23 2.14
N ALA A 49 -6.45 3.71 2.13
CA ALA A 49 -6.08 4.89 1.36
C ALA A 49 -6.26 4.68 -0.14
N ALA A 50 -5.87 3.52 -0.68
CA ALA A 50 -6.12 3.24 -2.10
C ALA A 50 -7.60 3.01 -2.42
N VAL A 51 -8.36 2.36 -1.55
CA VAL A 51 -9.82 2.22 -1.70
C VAL A 51 -10.51 3.59 -1.74
N GLU A 52 -10.05 4.54 -0.91
CA GLU A 52 -10.49 5.93 -0.97
C GLU A 52 -10.17 6.56 -2.33
N MET A 53 -8.91 6.50 -2.77
CA MET A 53 -8.45 7.17 -3.99
C MET A 53 -9.05 6.57 -5.26
N THR A 54 -9.17 5.25 -5.34
CA THR A 54 -9.81 4.53 -6.45
C THR A 54 -11.34 4.59 -6.38
N ARG A 55 -11.91 5.11 -5.27
CA ARG A 55 -13.35 5.16 -5.00
C ARG A 55 -14.05 3.80 -4.99
N SER A 56 -13.30 2.71 -4.81
CA SER A 56 -13.75 1.31 -4.90
C SER A 56 -14.42 0.76 -3.64
N HIS A 57 -14.71 1.59 -2.63
CA HIS A 57 -15.29 1.15 -1.35
C HIS A 57 -16.50 0.20 -1.47
N LYS A 58 -17.37 0.39 -2.46
CA LYS A 58 -18.52 -0.50 -2.71
C LYS A 58 -18.09 -1.91 -3.15
N ASP A 59 -17.07 -2.00 -4.00
CA ASP A 59 -16.54 -3.26 -4.53
C ASP A 59 -15.94 -4.11 -3.40
N TRP A 60 -15.44 -3.43 -2.36
CA TRP A 60 -14.88 -4.05 -1.16
C TRP A 60 -15.89 -4.22 -0.01
N GLY A 61 -17.16 -3.85 -0.19
CA GLY A 61 -18.17 -3.91 0.87
C GLY A 61 -17.91 -2.96 2.05
N ILE A 62 -17.08 -1.92 1.86
CA ILE A 62 -16.66 -0.96 2.89
C ILE A 62 -17.53 0.29 2.80
N LYS A 63 -17.91 0.86 3.96
CA LYS A 63 -18.62 2.14 3.97
C LYS A 63 -17.68 3.25 3.57
N ARG A 64 -18.16 4.20 2.76
CA ARG A 64 -17.39 5.39 2.38
C ARG A 64 -16.77 6.11 3.58
N THR A 65 -17.51 6.23 4.68
CA THR A 65 -17.07 6.88 5.92
C THR A 65 -15.88 6.18 6.60
N ASP A 66 -15.63 4.91 6.29
CA ASP A 66 -14.54 4.15 6.89
C ASP A 66 -13.20 4.39 6.17
N VAL A 67 -13.24 4.91 4.93
CA VAL A 67 -12.07 5.19 4.10
C VAL A 67 -11.87 6.67 3.81
N GLU A 68 -12.85 7.52 4.10
CA GLU A 68 -12.75 8.96 3.83
C GLU A 68 -11.63 9.62 4.66
N GLY A 69 -10.76 10.38 3.98
CA GLY A 69 -9.65 11.12 4.56
C GLY A 69 -8.42 10.28 4.91
N GLN A 70 -8.36 9.00 4.55
CA GLN A 70 -7.21 8.13 4.82
C GLN A 70 -5.95 8.63 4.11
N TRP A 71 -6.03 8.94 2.81
CA TRP A 71 -4.90 9.47 2.05
C TRP A 71 -4.41 10.80 2.63
N SER A 72 -5.33 11.73 2.93
CA SER A 72 -4.98 13.01 3.56
C SER A 72 -4.31 12.84 4.92
N ARG A 73 -4.71 11.84 5.70
CA ARG A 73 -4.07 11.51 6.98
C ARG A 73 -2.63 11.00 6.78
N LEU A 74 -2.41 10.15 5.78
CA LEU A 74 -1.08 9.65 5.43
C LEU A 74 -0.17 10.80 4.93
N VAL A 75 -0.67 11.67 4.05
CA VAL A 75 0.08 12.85 3.56
C VAL A 75 0.50 13.76 4.71
N ARG A 76 -0.40 14.09 5.65
CA ARG A 76 -0.06 14.92 6.82
C ARG A 76 0.98 14.25 7.73
N ARG A 77 0.94 12.92 7.86
CA ARG A 77 1.98 12.16 8.60
C ARG A 77 3.32 12.29 7.88
N ALA A 78 3.30 12.19 6.56
CA ALA A 78 4.46 12.33 5.70
C ALA A 78 5.13 13.71 5.83
N GLU A 79 4.35 14.79 5.76
CA GLU A 79 4.86 16.17 5.92
C GLU A 79 5.53 16.40 7.28
N ARG A 80 5.04 15.74 8.33
CA ARG A 80 5.63 15.82 9.69
C ARG A 80 6.94 15.04 9.81
N ALA A 81 7.12 13.98 9.03
CA ALA A 81 8.31 13.13 9.10
C ALA A 81 9.57 13.86 8.64
N ARG A 82 9.45 14.85 7.74
CA ARG A 82 10.59 15.60 7.17
C ARG A 82 11.71 14.67 6.65
N ALA A 83 11.29 13.61 5.96
CA ALA A 83 12.12 12.55 5.43
C ALA A 83 11.65 12.22 4.00
N ASP A 84 12.45 11.45 3.26
CA ASP A 84 11.97 10.89 2.00
C ASP A 84 10.83 9.89 2.30
N LEU A 85 9.84 9.82 1.43
CA LEU A 85 8.60 9.07 1.69
C LEU A 85 8.51 7.88 0.78
N VAL A 86 7.88 6.81 1.26
CA VAL A 86 7.50 5.68 0.44
C VAL A 86 6.09 5.22 0.77
N PHE A 87 5.30 4.96 -0.28
CA PHE A 87 3.97 4.40 -0.21
C PHE A 87 3.85 3.31 -1.27
N SER A 88 3.23 2.18 -0.92
CA SER A 88 3.01 1.06 -1.84
C SER A 88 1.58 0.60 -1.71
N GLN A 89 0.89 0.44 -2.84
CA GLN A 89 -0.39 -0.25 -2.89
C GLN A 89 -0.74 -0.70 -4.32
N PRO A 90 -0.74 -2.01 -4.61
CA PRO A 90 -1.10 -2.56 -5.92
C PRO A 90 -2.44 -2.07 -6.50
N LEU A 91 -3.46 -1.80 -5.68
CA LEU A 91 -4.76 -1.31 -6.18
C LEU A 91 -4.67 -0.01 -6.98
N LEU A 92 -3.62 0.78 -6.77
CA LEU A 92 -3.36 2.00 -7.53
C LEU A 92 -3.07 1.75 -9.03
N ALA A 93 -2.76 0.52 -9.43
CA ALA A 93 -2.63 0.13 -10.83
C ALA A 93 -3.91 0.44 -11.61
N THR A 94 -5.07 0.30 -10.97
CA THR A 94 -6.39 0.52 -11.58
C THR A 94 -6.88 1.97 -11.52
N ALA A 95 -6.09 2.89 -10.94
CA ALA A 95 -6.50 4.28 -10.78
C ALA A 95 -6.70 4.98 -12.14
N THR A 96 -7.77 5.78 -12.25
CA THR A 96 -8.01 6.63 -13.41
C THR A 96 -7.05 7.83 -13.43
N PRO A 97 -6.83 8.49 -14.56
CA PRO A 97 -5.95 9.66 -14.64
C PRO A 97 -6.29 10.77 -13.61
N GLU A 98 -7.58 11.03 -13.36
CA GLU A 98 -8.04 12.02 -12.38
C GLU A 98 -7.72 11.59 -10.95
N GLN A 99 -7.81 10.29 -10.65
CA GLN A 99 -7.48 9.74 -9.35
C GLN A 99 -5.96 9.78 -9.11
N VAL A 100 -5.17 9.47 -10.13
CA VAL A 100 -3.70 9.60 -10.09
C VAL A 100 -3.32 11.07 -9.85
N ALA A 101 -3.91 12.01 -10.60
CA ALA A 101 -3.66 13.44 -10.43
C ALA A 101 -3.98 13.90 -9.00
N LEU A 102 -5.15 13.52 -8.45
CA LEU A 102 -5.54 13.85 -7.08
C LEU A 102 -4.54 13.31 -6.05
N LEU A 103 -4.07 12.08 -6.23
CA LEU A 103 -3.11 11.44 -5.33
C LEU A 103 -1.77 12.17 -5.34
N VAL A 104 -1.26 12.48 -6.53
CA VAL A 104 0.03 13.18 -6.75
C VAL A 104 -0.04 14.63 -6.28
N ASP A 105 -1.14 15.34 -6.53
CA ASP A 105 -1.32 16.74 -6.14
C ASP A 105 -1.32 16.93 -4.62
N ALA A 106 -1.85 15.95 -3.86
CA ALA A 106 -1.75 15.97 -2.40
C ALA A 106 -0.29 15.96 -1.90
N LEU A 107 0.64 15.46 -2.71
CA LEU A 107 2.08 15.42 -2.43
C LEU A 107 2.83 16.62 -3.03
N ALA A 108 2.17 17.75 -3.28
CA ALA A 108 2.79 18.96 -3.84
C ALA A 108 3.99 19.49 -3.03
N ALA A 109 4.12 19.14 -1.75
CA ALA A 109 5.29 19.44 -0.91
C ALA A 109 6.51 18.51 -1.15
N HIS A 110 6.36 17.44 -1.95
CA HIS A 110 7.42 16.46 -2.27
C HIS A 110 7.78 16.43 -3.76
N ARG A 111 8.95 15.89 -4.08
CA ARG A 111 9.30 15.51 -5.45
C ARG A 111 8.82 14.06 -5.66
N VAL A 112 7.69 13.92 -6.36
CA VAL A 112 7.08 12.60 -6.57
C VAL A 112 7.84 11.80 -7.61
N HIS A 113 8.19 10.57 -7.25
CA HIS A 113 8.69 9.51 -8.11
C HIS A 113 7.70 8.35 -8.05
N VAL A 114 7.47 7.69 -9.18
CA VAL A 114 6.57 6.54 -9.26
C VAL A 114 7.39 5.35 -9.70
N VAL A 115 7.15 4.21 -9.09
CA VAL A 115 7.77 2.93 -9.41
C VAL A 115 6.65 1.97 -9.78
N VAL A 116 6.66 1.43 -10.99
CA VAL A 116 5.77 0.35 -11.41
C VAL A 116 6.56 -0.94 -11.37
N THR A 117 6.10 -1.95 -10.62
CA THR A 117 6.62 -3.31 -10.78
C THR A 117 5.82 -4.05 -11.84
N THR A 118 6.53 -4.69 -12.76
CA THR A 118 5.91 -5.50 -13.82
C THR A 118 5.31 -6.78 -13.23
N GLY A 119 4.42 -7.44 -13.97
CA GLY A 119 3.72 -8.63 -13.51
C GLY A 119 2.80 -9.20 -14.59
N LEU A 120 1.74 -9.91 -14.18
CA LEU A 120 0.89 -10.69 -15.09
C LEU A 120 -0.07 -9.87 -15.97
N ASP A 121 -0.22 -8.57 -15.72
CA ASP A 121 -1.22 -7.68 -16.34
C ASP A 121 -0.60 -6.65 -17.31
N ASP A 122 -1.46 -5.86 -17.99
CA ASP A 122 -1.06 -4.79 -18.93
C ASP A 122 -0.35 -3.62 -18.22
N GLU A 123 0.96 -3.79 -18.09
CA GLU A 123 1.89 -2.81 -17.55
C GLU A 123 1.90 -1.50 -18.35
N ALA A 124 1.84 -1.58 -19.68
CA ALA A 124 2.00 -0.44 -20.58
C ALA A 124 0.90 0.60 -20.34
N ALA A 125 -0.34 0.16 -20.17
CA ALA A 125 -1.46 1.05 -19.86
C ALA A 125 -1.27 1.75 -18.49
N THR A 126 -0.73 1.06 -17.50
CA THR A 126 -0.46 1.63 -16.18
C THR A 126 0.67 2.64 -16.23
N VAL A 127 1.79 2.31 -16.89
CA VAL A 127 2.92 3.23 -17.09
C VAL A 127 2.47 4.48 -17.83
N ALA A 128 1.63 4.36 -18.85
CA ALA A 128 1.08 5.51 -19.57
C ALA A 128 0.26 6.43 -18.65
N ARG A 129 -0.63 5.88 -17.81
CA ARG A 129 -1.45 6.69 -16.86
C ARG A 129 -0.58 7.42 -15.84
N TRP A 130 0.40 6.73 -15.25
CA TRP A 130 1.23 7.30 -14.19
C TRP A 130 2.31 8.24 -14.70
N SER A 131 2.89 7.97 -15.88
CA SER A 131 3.86 8.86 -16.51
C SER A 131 3.25 10.23 -16.86
N ALA A 132 1.99 10.28 -17.26
CA ALA A 132 1.29 11.54 -17.52
C ALA A 132 1.13 12.42 -16.27
N ALA A 133 1.01 11.83 -15.09
CA ALA A 133 0.98 12.55 -13.82
C ALA A 133 2.39 12.94 -13.32
N CYS A 134 3.41 12.19 -13.74
CA CYS A 134 4.82 12.52 -13.52
C CYS A 134 5.25 13.71 -14.39
N ARG A 135 5.43 14.88 -13.77
CA ARG A 135 5.88 16.10 -14.48
C ARG A 135 7.19 15.96 -15.29
N LYS A 136 8.02 14.96 -15.00
CA LYS A 136 9.29 14.69 -15.69
C LYS A 136 9.45 13.19 -15.93
N PRO A 137 9.94 12.74 -17.11
CA PRO A 137 10.16 11.32 -17.41
C PRO A 137 11.09 10.61 -16.42
N GLU A 138 12.15 11.29 -15.95
CA GLU A 138 13.12 10.80 -14.95
C GLU A 138 12.50 10.40 -13.59
N ARG A 139 11.21 10.70 -13.38
CA ARG A 139 10.48 10.40 -12.15
C ARG A 139 9.63 9.14 -12.26
N MET A 140 9.55 8.56 -13.45
CA MET A 140 8.86 7.29 -13.69
C MET A 140 9.91 6.19 -13.80
N HIS A 141 9.77 5.16 -12.99
CA HIS A 141 10.64 3.98 -12.97
C HIS A 141 9.81 2.72 -13.19
N VAL A 142 10.34 1.80 -13.98
CA VAL A 142 9.78 0.46 -14.16
C VAL A 142 10.79 -0.52 -13.57
N LEU A 143 10.30 -1.43 -12.73
CA LEU A 143 11.08 -2.50 -12.13
C LEU A 143 10.56 -3.82 -12.67
N GLU A 144 11.35 -4.40 -13.57
CA GLU A 144 11.09 -5.72 -14.17
C GLU A 144 11.17 -6.81 -13.10
N THR A 145 10.08 -7.55 -12.88
CA THR A 145 10.03 -8.62 -11.87
C THR A 145 10.03 -10.03 -12.44
N ASP A 146 9.98 -10.17 -13.77
CA ASP A 146 9.95 -11.46 -14.44
C ASP A 146 11.16 -12.33 -14.05
N GLY A 147 10.87 -13.48 -13.46
CA GLY A 147 11.88 -14.43 -12.99
C GLY A 147 12.63 -14.02 -11.72
N LEU A 148 12.27 -12.90 -11.08
CA LEU A 148 12.84 -12.48 -9.80
C LEU A 148 12.08 -13.08 -8.62
N GLU A 149 12.84 -13.50 -7.61
CA GLU A 149 12.27 -13.84 -6.31
C GLU A 149 11.88 -12.57 -5.54
N PRO A 150 10.89 -12.62 -4.62
CA PRO A 150 10.45 -11.45 -3.84
C PRO A 150 11.58 -10.72 -3.11
N GLY A 151 12.60 -11.45 -2.64
CA GLY A 151 13.78 -10.86 -2.00
C GLY A 151 14.64 -10.03 -2.94
N GLU A 152 14.72 -10.41 -4.22
CA GLU A 152 15.45 -9.68 -5.25
C GLU A 152 14.70 -8.41 -5.64
N VAL A 153 13.37 -8.50 -5.79
CA VAL A 153 12.50 -7.35 -6.05
C VAL A 153 12.59 -6.34 -4.90
N TRP A 154 12.53 -6.80 -3.65
CA TRP A 154 12.70 -5.93 -2.47
C TRP A 154 14.05 -5.22 -2.45
N LYS A 155 15.13 -5.93 -2.78
CA LYS A 155 16.48 -5.36 -2.89
C LYS A 155 16.58 -4.32 -4.00
N ALA A 156 16.04 -4.61 -5.18
CA ALA A 156 16.02 -3.68 -6.31
C ALA A 156 15.21 -2.41 -6.00
N PHE A 157 14.05 -2.58 -5.36
CA PHE A 157 13.22 -1.47 -4.90
C PHE A 157 13.94 -0.59 -3.85
N GLY A 158 14.58 -1.21 -2.85
CA GLY A 158 15.37 -0.49 -1.85
C GLY A 158 16.53 0.30 -2.47
N ALA A 159 17.24 -0.28 -3.43
CA ALA A 159 18.31 0.41 -4.16
C ALA A 159 17.79 1.63 -4.95
N LEU A 160 16.60 1.53 -5.55
CA LEU A 160 15.97 2.62 -6.27
C LEU A 160 15.54 3.78 -5.35
N VAL A 161 14.93 3.45 -4.21
CA VAL A 161 14.47 4.44 -3.21
C VAL A 161 15.63 5.04 -2.41
N GLY A 162 16.71 4.28 -2.21
CA GLY A 162 17.92 4.70 -1.51
C GLY A 162 18.07 4.14 -0.09
N PHE A 163 17.50 2.97 0.22
CA PHE A 163 17.70 2.28 1.50
C PHE A 163 18.25 0.85 1.34
N GLY A 164 19.04 0.41 2.31
CA GLY A 164 19.60 -0.95 2.33
C GLY A 164 18.62 -1.99 2.89
N THR A 165 18.59 -3.19 2.31
CA THR A 165 17.67 -4.27 2.72
C THR A 165 18.30 -5.36 3.58
N ALA A 166 19.60 -5.28 3.86
CA ALA A 166 20.32 -6.32 4.60
C ALA A 166 19.74 -6.58 6.02
N SER A 167 19.32 -5.51 6.70
CA SER A 167 18.64 -5.57 8.01
C SER A 167 17.10 -5.62 7.91
N LEU A 168 16.54 -5.45 6.71
CA LEU A 168 15.09 -5.40 6.45
C LEU A 168 14.65 -6.69 5.75
N ARG A 169 14.89 -7.82 6.39
CA ARG A 169 14.67 -9.15 5.79
C ARG A 169 13.18 -9.47 5.64
N LEU A 170 12.85 -10.28 4.63
CA LEU A 170 11.47 -10.66 4.32
C LEU A 170 10.97 -11.88 5.11
N ASP A 171 11.88 -12.70 5.65
CA ASP A 171 11.56 -13.87 6.47
C ASP A 171 10.76 -13.53 7.74
N ALA A 172 10.91 -12.30 8.25
CA ALA A 172 10.15 -11.78 9.37
C ALA A 172 8.80 -11.13 8.98
N VAL A 173 8.53 -10.91 7.68
CA VAL A 173 7.35 -10.17 7.21
C VAL A 173 6.13 -11.11 7.19
N PRO A 174 5.09 -10.84 8.00
CA PRO A 174 3.87 -11.64 7.99
C PRO A 174 3.14 -11.47 6.65
N HIS A 175 2.67 -12.56 6.05
CA HIS A 175 1.81 -12.56 4.85
C HIS A 175 2.45 -12.04 3.55
N ALA A 176 3.75 -12.26 3.32
CA ALA A 176 4.19 -12.42 1.94
C ALA A 176 3.36 -13.56 1.34
N ALA A 177 2.52 -13.28 0.35
CA ALA A 177 1.60 -14.26 -0.22
C ALA A 177 2.36 -15.55 -0.49
N ALA A 178 1.90 -16.68 0.08
CA ALA A 178 2.59 -17.94 -0.13
C ALA A 178 2.57 -18.23 -1.63
N ALA A 179 3.74 -18.38 -2.24
CA ALA A 179 3.83 -18.86 -3.60
C ALA A 179 3.31 -20.30 -3.61
N PHE A 180 2.14 -20.52 -4.22
CA PHE A 180 1.57 -21.85 -4.35
C PHE A 180 2.17 -22.54 -5.56
N GLN A 181 2.76 -23.71 -5.35
CA GLN A 181 3.34 -24.51 -6.43
C GLN A 181 2.29 -25.18 -7.32
N SER A 182 1.02 -25.17 -6.90
CA SER A 182 -0.08 -25.77 -7.65
C SER A 182 -1.40 -25.00 -7.50
N LEU A 183 -2.22 -25.04 -8.56
CA LEU A 183 -3.58 -24.48 -8.55
C LEU A 183 -4.48 -25.11 -7.46
N PRO A 184 -4.46 -26.43 -7.21
CA PRO A 184 -5.22 -27.02 -6.10
C PRO A 184 -4.83 -26.46 -4.73
N ASP A 185 -3.55 -26.20 -4.48
CA ASP A 185 -3.12 -25.62 -3.21
C ASP A 185 -3.59 -24.18 -3.06
N ALA A 186 -3.49 -23.39 -4.14
CA ALA A 186 -4.03 -22.04 -4.19
C ALA A 186 -5.55 -22.02 -3.94
N LEU A 187 -6.31 -22.95 -4.54
CA LEU A 187 -7.75 -23.03 -4.35
C LEU A 187 -8.11 -23.36 -2.89
N ARG A 188 -7.42 -24.32 -2.27
CA ARG A 188 -7.62 -24.65 -0.85
C ARG A 188 -7.33 -23.46 0.05
N GLU A 189 -6.30 -22.68 -0.27
CA GLU A 189 -6.00 -21.47 0.47
C GLU A 189 -7.12 -20.43 0.32
N VAL A 190 -7.61 -20.19 -0.91
CA VAL A 190 -8.72 -19.27 -1.16
C VAL A 190 -9.96 -19.68 -0.37
N GLU A 191 -10.30 -20.97 -0.33
CA GLU A 191 -11.40 -21.48 0.49
C GLU A 191 -11.16 -21.27 2.00
N ARG A 192 -9.93 -21.50 2.48
CA ARG A 192 -9.55 -21.25 3.88
C ARG A 192 -9.72 -19.79 4.25
N LEU A 193 -9.23 -18.88 3.40
CA LEU A 193 -9.35 -17.44 3.57
C LEU A 193 -10.81 -17.00 3.52
N ALA A 194 -11.63 -17.53 2.61
CA ALA A 194 -13.06 -17.25 2.55
C ALA A 194 -13.78 -17.65 3.84
N ARG A 195 -13.51 -18.84 4.38
CA ARG A 195 -14.06 -19.30 5.67
C ARG A 195 -13.58 -18.41 6.83
N ARG A 196 -12.31 -18.00 6.81
CA ARG A 196 -11.75 -17.11 7.84
C ARG A 196 -12.39 -15.73 7.80
N ASN A 197 -12.60 -15.17 6.61
CA ASN A 197 -13.27 -13.88 6.41
C ASN A 197 -14.70 -13.92 6.93
N ALA A 198 -15.48 -14.95 6.58
CA ALA A 198 -16.83 -15.14 7.10
C ALA A 198 -16.86 -15.21 8.66
N SER A 199 -15.89 -15.91 9.26
CA SER A 199 -15.75 -15.94 10.72
C SER A 199 -15.40 -14.57 11.34
N LEU A 200 -14.55 -13.79 10.67
CA LEU A 200 -14.18 -12.45 11.11
C LEU A 200 -15.35 -11.47 11.01
N GLU A 201 -16.18 -11.57 9.96
CA GLU A 201 -17.41 -10.77 9.81
C GLU A 201 -18.36 -10.98 10.99
N VAL A 202 -18.63 -12.24 11.36
CA VAL A 202 -19.45 -12.56 12.54
C VAL A 202 -18.86 -11.93 13.81
N ARG A 203 -17.55 -12.05 14.00
CA ARG A 203 -16.87 -11.49 15.18
C ARG A 203 -16.91 -9.96 15.21
N LEU A 204 -16.81 -9.31 14.06
CA LEU A 204 -16.94 -7.86 13.94
C LEU A 204 -18.35 -7.40 14.32
N GLU A 205 -19.40 -8.10 13.85
CA GLU A 205 -20.77 -7.80 14.26
C GLU A 205 -20.97 -7.92 15.77
N GLU A 206 -20.42 -8.97 16.40
CA GLU A 206 -20.49 -9.16 17.84
C GLU A 206 -19.81 -8.01 18.60
N LEU A 207 -18.62 -7.61 18.15
CA LEU A 207 -17.89 -6.48 18.74
C LEU A 207 -18.64 -5.17 18.57
N ASP A 208 -19.26 -4.93 17.42
CA ASP A 208 -20.07 -3.74 17.19
C ASP A 208 -21.32 -3.72 18.07
N ARG A 209 -21.99 -4.86 18.25
CA ARG A 209 -23.12 -5.00 19.20
C ARG A 209 -22.65 -4.70 20.63
N LYS A 210 -21.50 -5.23 21.06
CA LYS A 210 -20.90 -4.96 22.38
C LYS A 210 -20.57 -3.48 22.56
N ARG A 211 -19.92 -2.86 21.57
CA ARG A 211 -19.58 -1.43 21.55
C ARG A 211 -20.83 -0.55 21.67
N ARG A 212 -21.90 -0.84 20.92
CA ARG A 212 -23.17 -0.10 21.02
C ARG A 212 -23.79 -0.21 22.41
N LYS A 213 -23.77 -1.41 23.02
CA LYS A 213 -24.25 -1.62 24.41
C LYS A 213 -23.44 -0.81 25.41
N LEU A 214 -22.11 -0.81 25.31
CA LEU A 214 -21.23 -0.04 26.19
C LEU A 214 -21.47 1.48 26.04
N LYS A 215 -21.60 1.98 24.80
CA LYS A 215 -21.89 3.39 24.54
C LYS A 215 -23.22 3.83 25.17
N ARG A 216 -24.25 3.00 25.11
CA ARG A 216 -25.55 3.28 25.78
C ARG A 216 -25.42 3.34 27.30
N LYS A 217 -24.69 2.39 27.91
CA LYS A 217 -24.44 2.38 29.36
C LYS A 217 -23.67 3.62 29.83
N LEU A 218 -22.61 4.00 29.11
CA LEU A 218 -21.82 5.19 29.43
C LEU A 218 -22.66 6.48 29.37
N GLY A 219 -23.56 6.61 28.38
CA GLY A 219 -24.46 7.76 28.27
C GLY A 219 -25.62 7.78 29.27
N GLN A 220 -25.82 6.73 30.08
CA GLN A 220 -26.78 6.70 31.19
C GLN A 220 -26.12 7.04 32.55
N VAL A 221 -24.79 7.05 32.60
CA VAL A 221 -23.99 7.29 33.81
C VAL A 221 -23.40 8.70 33.84
N ALA A 222 -23.42 9.41 32.70
CA ALA A 222 -23.08 10.83 32.56
C ALA A 222 -24.36 11.68 32.52
#